data_AF-H8GCH0-F1
#
_entry.id   AF-H8GCH0-F1
#
_cell.length_a   1.000
_cell.length_b   1.000
_cell.length_c   1.000
_cell.angle_alpha   90.00
_cell.angle_beta   90.00
_cell.angle_gamma   90.00
#
_symmetry.space_group_name_H-M   'P 1'
#
loop_
_entity.id
_entity.type
_entity.pdbx_description
1 polymer ?
#
loop_
_entity_poly.entity_id
_entity_poly.type
_entity_poly.pdbx_seq_one_letter_code
_entity_poly.pdbx_strand_id
1 'polypeptide(L)'
;MRWELRKGERLVGTLTYEGSDMFWHACRFEPGPAWPEFAPLFDALNSATDRGDDDALHDADQAINAAGLVLDPGTGEPPVTDFLVSIEGEAAGVRFG
;
A
#
# COMPACT_ATOMS: atom_id res chain seq x y z
N MET A 1 -2.80 -14.39 5.76
CA MET A 1 -1.73 -14.24 4.73
C MET A 1 -0.96 -12.97 5.05
N ARG A 2 0.31 -12.87 4.69
CA ARG A 2 1.07 -11.64 4.90
C ARG A 2 1.74 -11.23 3.59
N TRP A 3 1.81 -9.93 3.36
CA TRP A 3 2.58 -9.34 2.27
C TRP A 3 3.56 -8.34 2.84
N GLU A 4 4.77 -8.30 2.31
CA GLU A 4 5.76 -7.29 2.64
C GLU A 4 5.72 -6.21 1.56
N LEU A 5 5.41 -4.97 1.96
CA LEU A 5 5.55 -3.83 1.09
C LEU A 5 7.04 -3.46 1.04
N ARG A 6 7.65 -3.55 -0.14
CA ARG A 6 9.10 -3.39 -0.32
C ARG A 6 9.41 -2.37 -1.41
N LYS A 7 10.54 -1.67 -1.24
CA LYS A 7 11.20 -0.89 -2.29
C LYS A 7 12.57 -1.49 -2.56
N GLY A 8 12.65 -2.35 -3.58
CA GLY A 8 13.86 -3.16 -3.81
C GLY A 8 14.18 -4.00 -2.57
N GLU A 9 15.35 -3.79 -1.96
CA GLU A 9 15.76 -4.50 -0.75
C GLU A 9 15.23 -3.88 0.57
N ARG A 10 14.60 -2.70 0.50
CA ARG A 10 14.13 -1.96 1.69
C ARG A 10 12.71 -2.37 2.07
N LEU A 11 12.51 -2.76 3.33
CA LEU A 11 11.19 -3.06 3.88
C LEU A 11 10.48 -1.75 4.27
N VAL A 12 9.37 -1.46 3.59
CA VAL A 12 8.49 -0.30 3.85
C VAL A 12 7.50 -0.64 4.95
N GLY A 13 6.94 -1.85 4.93
CA GLY A 13 6.10 -2.35 6.01
C GLY A 13 5.52 -3.72 5.70
N THR A 14 4.78 -4.27 6.64
CA THR A 14 4.14 -5.59 6.53
C THR A 14 2.63 -5.43 6.56
N LEU A 15 1.94 -6.07 5.63
CA LEU A 15 0.49 -6.12 5.52
C LEU A 15 0.03 -7.52 5.92
N THR A 16 -0.68 -7.62 7.04
CA THR A 16 -1.26 -8.87 7.51
C THR A 16 -2.74 -8.91 7.14
N TYR A 17 -3.12 -9.84 6.27
CA TYR A 17 -4.51 -10.04 5.86
C TYR A 17 -5.39 -10.41 7.06
N GLU A 18 -6.42 -9.61 7.32
CA GLU A 18 -7.41 -9.83 8.38
C GLU A 18 -8.76 -10.27 7.81
N GLY A 19 -9.11 -9.86 6.59
CA GLY A 19 -10.35 -10.23 5.92
C GLY A 19 -10.48 -9.57 4.55
N SER A 20 -11.58 -9.84 3.86
CA SER A 20 -11.88 -9.19 2.58
C SER A 20 -13.30 -8.65 2.61
N ASP A 21 -13.44 -7.37 2.30
CA ASP A 21 -14.70 -6.82 1.84
C ASP A 21 -14.82 -7.05 0.32
N MET A 22 -16.01 -6.96 -0.27
CA MET A 22 -16.34 -7.39 -1.64
C MET A 22 -15.37 -6.90 -2.75
N PHE A 23 -14.57 -5.86 -2.51
CA PHE A 23 -13.58 -5.32 -3.45
C PHE A 23 -12.17 -5.09 -2.86
N TRP A 24 -12.00 -5.20 -1.53
CA TRP A 24 -10.77 -4.83 -0.84
C TRP A 24 -10.37 -5.90 0.17
N HIS A 25 -9.10 -6.26 0.19
CA HIS A 25 -8.50 -7.09 1.21
C HIS A 25 -8.13 -6.20 2.40
N ALA A 26 -8.92 -6.27 3.47
CA ALA A 26 -8.64 -5.63 4.74
C ALA A 26 -7.41 -6.29 5.38
N CYS A 27 -6.40 -5.46 5.62
CA CYS A 27 -5.13 -5.83 6.18
C CYS A 27 -4.80 -4.95 7.37
N ARG A 28 -4.04 -5.48 8.32
CA ARG A 28 -3.32 -4.69 9.31
C ARG A 28 -1.96 -4.32 8.77
N PHE A 29 -1.60 -3.04 8.85
CA PHE A 29 -0.31 -2.54 8.45
C PHE A 29 0.61 -2.37 9.66
N GLU A 30 1.82 -2.91 9.55
CA GLU A 30 2.90 -2.72 10.49
C GLU A 30 4.04 -1.95 9.79
N PRO A 31 4.36 -0.72 10.24
CA PRO A 31 5.36 0.11 9.58
C PRO A 31 6.76 -0.50 9.72
N GLY A 32 7.47 -0.57 8.59
CA GLY A 32 8.85 -1.01 8.51
C GLY A 32 9.84 0.16 8.66
N PRO A 33 11.15 -0.12 8.62
CA PRO A 33 12.18 0.90 8.77
C PRO A 33 12.17 1.96 7.66
N ALA A 34 11.70 1.62 6.45
CA ALA A 34 11.59 2.59 5.35
C ALA A 34 10.25 3.33 5.33
N TRP A 35 9.29 2.99 6.20
CA TRP A 35 7.96 3.61 6.24
C TRP A 35 7.98 5.15 6.27
N PRO A 36 8.80 5.83 7.09
CA PRO A 36 8.74 7.30 7.18
C PRO A 36 9.04 8.03 5.87
N GLU A 37 9.72 7.37 4.92
CA GLU A 37 10.01 7.91 3.58
C GLU A 37 8.78 7.88 2.66
N PHE A 38 7.88 6.91 2.88
CA PHE A 38 6.70 6.69 2.03
C PHE A 38 5.39 7.12 2.70
N ALA A 39 5.34 7.24 4.03
CA ALA A 39 4.15 7.66 4.77
C ALA A 39 3.49 8.92 4.19
N PRO A 40 4.22 9.98 3.78
CA PRO A 40 3.61 11.17 3.18
C PRO A 40 2.85 10.90 1.87
N LEU A 41 3.23 9.87 1.11
CA LEU A 41 2.54 9.51 -0.14
C LEU A 41 1.18 8.88 0.16
N PHE A 42 1.12 8.02 1.17
CA PHE A 42 -0.12 7.39 1.61
C PHE A 42 -1.04 8.39 2.31
N ASP A 43 -0.48 9.31 3.11
CA ASP A 43 -1.25 10.41 3.70
C ASP A 43 -1.88 11.31 2.62
N ALA A 44 -1.15 11.59 1.53
CA ALA A 44 -1.66 12.34 0.39
C ALA A 44 -2.81 11.58 -0.31
N LEU A 45 -2.65 10.28 -0.54
CA LEU A 45 -3.69 9.42 -1.14
C LEU A 45 -4.97 9.39 -0.29
N ASN A 46 -4.84 9.18 1.02
CA ASN A 46 -5.98 9.15 1.94
C ASN A 46 -6.66 10.52 1.99
N SER A 47 -5.87 11.60 2.03
CA SER A 47 -6.40 12.96 2.05
C SER A 47 -7.12 13.33 0.75
N ALA A 48 -6.65 12.84 -0.38
CA ALA A 48 -7.33 12.99 -1.66
C ALA A 48 -8.63 12.17 -1.72
N THR A 49 -8.62 10.94 -1.19
CA THR A 49 -9.81 10.08 -1.05
C THR A 49 -10.89 10.76 -0.22
N ASP A 50 -10.52 11.29 0.95
CA ASP A 50 -11.44 11.95 1.88
C ASP A 50 -12.06 13.22 1.26
N ARG A 51 -11.28 13.96 0.46
CA ARG A 51 -11.77 15.13 -0.27
C ARG A 51 -12.60 14.80 -1.51
N GLY A 52 -12.58 13.55 -1.98
CA GLY A 52 -13.17 13.16 -3.26
C GLY A 52 -12.52 13.89 -4.45
N ASP A 53 -11.22 14.16 -4.34
CA ASP A 53 -10.43 14.88 -5.33
C ASP A 53 -9.76 13.88 -6.29
N ASP A 54 -10.43 13.61 -7.40
CA ASP A 54 -9.98 12.62 -8.40
C ASP A 54 -8.61 12.97 -9.01
N ASP A 55 -8.30 14.26 -9.18
CA ASP A 55 -7.01 14.70 -9.71
C ASP A 55 -5.89 14.44 -8.69
N ALA A 56 -6.13 14.78 -7.42
CA ALA A 56 -5.16 14.51 -6.36
C ALA A 56 -4.99 13.00 -6.08
N LEU A 57 -6.06 12.21 -6.25
CA LEU A 57 -6.00 10.75 -6.18
C LEU A 57 -5.09 10.19 -7.28
N HIS A 58 -5.26 10.68 -8.50
CA HIS A 58 -4.43 10.28 -9.63
C HIS A 58 -2.96 10.62 -9.41
N ASP A 59 -2.67 11.85 -8.96
CA ASP A 59 -1.31 12.30 -8.67
C ASP A 59 -0.65 11.47 -7.56
N ALA A 60 -1.38 11.16 -6.48
CA ALA A 60 -0.88 10.36 -5.38
C ALA A 60 -0.62 8.91 -5.81
N ASP A 61 -1.52 8.30 -6.59
CA ASP A 61 -1.35 6.95 -7.13
C ASP A 61 -0.16 6.90 -8.10
N GLN A 62 0.00 7.92 -8.96
CA GLN A 62 1.15 8.03 -9.84
C GLN A 62 2.45 8.16 -9.03
N ALA A 63 2.45 8.91 -7.92
CA ALA A 63 3.62 9.05 -7.06
C ALA A 63 3.99 7.73 -6.36
N ILE A 64 2.99 6.95 -5.91
CA ILE A 64 3.20 5.60 -5.33
C ILE A 64 3.74 4.63 -6.39
N ASN A 65 3.18 4.65 -7.59
CA ASN A 65 3.67 3.85 -8.73
C ASN A 65 5.09 4.25 -9.15
N ALA A 66 5.38 5.55 -9.23
CA ALA A 66 6.73 6.07 -9.51
C ALA A 66 7.71 5.74 -8.39
N ALA A 67 7.24 5.68 -7.15
CA ALA A 67 7.99 5.19 -6.02
C ALA A 67 8.30 3.69 -6.14
N GLY A 68 7.74 2.95 -7.12
CA GLY A 68 8.11 1.59 -7.51
C GLY A 68 8.11 0.61 -6.35
N LEU A 69 7.05 0.66 -5.56
CA LEU A 69 6.78 -0.25 -4.47
C LEU A 69 6.27 -1.58 -5.01
N VAL A 70 6.58 -2.66 -4.30
CA VAL A 70 6.13 -4.01 -4.65
C VAL A 70 5.57 -4.71 -3.43
N LEU A 71 4.56 -5.55 -3.63
CA LEU A 71 4.05 -6.45 -2.60
C LEU A 71 4.69 -7.82 -2.76
N ASP A 72 5.56 -8.19 -1.82
CA ASP A 72 6.18 -9.50 -1.76
C ASP A 72 5.33 -10.43 -0.87
N PRO A 73 4.76 -11.53 -1.41
CA PRO A 73 3.98 -12.49 -0.61
C PRO A 73 4.83 -13.30 0.38
N GLY A 74 6.17 -13.25 0.29
CA GLY A 74 7.08 -13.95 1.20
C GLY A 74 7.06 -15.48 1.09
N THR A 75 6.24 -16.04 0.19
CA THR A 75 6.10 -17.47 -0.08
C THR A 75 6.98 -17.96 -1.23
N GLY A 76 7.83 -17.06 -1.79
CA GLY A 76 8.61 -17.33 -3.00
C GLY A 76 7.82 -17.14 -4.30
N GLU A 77 6.58 -16.68 -4.22
CA GLU A 77 5.80 -16.19 -5.35
C GLU A 77 6.37 -14.85 -5.86
N PRO A 78 6.16 -14.54 -7.16
CA PRO A 78 6.63 -13.28 -7.73
C PRO A 78 5.95 -12.08 -7.03
N PRO A 79 6.69 -11.00 -6.78
CA PRO A 79 6.13 -9.81 -6.16
C PRO A 79 5.08 -9.16 -7.08
N VAL A 80 3.98 -8.71 -6.47
CA VAL A 80 2.91 -8.01 -7.17
C VAL A 80 3.31 -6.55 -7.34
N THR A 81 3.29 -6.08 -8.59
CA THR A 81 3.61 -4.71 -8.98
C THR A 81 2.38 -3.91 -9.37
N ASP A 82 1.30 -4.59 -9.74
CA ASP A 82 0.01 -4.00 -10.09
C ASP A 82 -0.98 -4.18 -8.94
N PHE A 83 -1.01 -3.19 -8.05
CA PHE A 83 -1.88 -3.20 -6.89
C PHE A 83 -2.20 -1.78 -6.44
N LEU A 84 -3.38 -1.61 -5.86
CA LEU A 84 -3.76 -0.43 -5.11
C LEU A 84 -3.64 -0.73 -3.63
N VAL A 85 -3.11 0.22 -2.88
CA VAL A 85 -2.93 0.12 -1.44
C VAL A 85 -3.28 1.44 -0.76
N SER A 86 -4.15 1.37 0.23
CA SER A 86 -4.44 2.47 1.15
C SER A 86 -3.98 2.05 2.54
N ILE A 87 -3.31 2.95 3.26
CA ILE A 87 -2.79 2.70 4.60
C ILE A 87 -3.18 3.89 5.47
N GLU A 88 -4.01 3.65 6.48
CA GLU A 88 -4.45 4.64 7.46
C GLU A 88 -4.07 4.17 8.87
N GLY A 89 -2.93 4.67 9.36
CA GLY A 89 -2.37 4.23 10.63
C GLY A 89 -2.01 2.74 10.62
N GLU A 90 -2.73 1.94 11.41
CA GLU A 90 -2.56 0.48 11.47
C GLU A 90 -3.52 -0.27 10.53
N ALA A 91 -4.51 0.40 9.94
CA ALA A 91 -5.44 -0.19 8.99
C ALA A 91 -4.89 -0.05 7.57
N ALA A 92 -5.06 -1.07 6.76
CA ALA A 92 -4.74 -1.01 5.35
C ALA A 92 -5.75 -1.78 4.50
N GLY A 93 -5.96 -1.28 3.29
CA GLY A 93 -6.71 -1.96 2.25
C GLY A 93 -5.79 -2.25 1.09
N VAL A 94 -5.78 -3.50 0.61
CA VAL A 94 -5.10 -3.87 -0.63
C VAL A 94 -6.14 -4.32 -1.64
N ARG A 95 -5.99 -3.86 -2.88
CA ARG A 95 -6.77 -4.32 -4.01
C ARG A 95 -5.83 -4.69 -5.15
N PHE A 96 -6.01 -5.88 -5.68
CA PHE A 96 -5.24 -6.37 -6.83
C PHE A 96 -5.97 -5.99 -8.12
N GLY A 97 -5.20 -5.64 -9.15
CA GLY A 97 -5.67 -5.36 -10.52
C GLY A 97 -6.01 -6.61 -11.31
#